data_AF-A0A7L1T7K6-F1
#
_entry.id   AF-A0A7L1T7K6-F1
#
_cell.length_a   1.000
_cell.length_b   1.000
_cell.length_c   1.000
_cell.angle_alpha   90.00
_cell.angle_beta   90.00
_cell.angle_gamma   90.00
#
_symmetry.space_group_name_H-M   'P 1'
#
loop_
_entity.id
_entity.type
_entity.pdbx_description
1 polymer ?
#
loop_
_entity_poly.entity_id
_entity_poly.type
_entity_poly.pdbx_seq_one_letter_code
_entity_poly.pdbx_strand_id
1 'polypeptide(L)'
;LKPNGANVLVTEENKKEYVHLVCQMRMTGAIRKQLAAFLEGFYEIIPKRLISIFTEQELELLISGLPTIDIDDLKANTEYHKYQGNSIQIQWFWRALRSFDQADRAKFLQFVTGTSKVPLQGFAALEGMNGIQKF
;
A
#
# COMPACT_ATOMS: atom_id res chain seq x y z
N LEU A 1 20.45 13.20 -7.46
CA LEU A 1 19.20 13.67 -8.12
C LEU A 1 19.43 13.80 -9.62
N LYS A 2 20.28 14.72 -10.07
CA LYS A 2 20.75 14.77 -11.47
C LYS A 2 22.21 15.26 -11.53
N PRO A 3 22.96 14.97 -12.60
CA PRO A 3 24.30 15.54 -12.81
C PRO A 3 24.25 17.07 -12.72
N ASN A 4 25.22 17.67 -12.03
CA ASN A 4 25.29 19.12 -11.76
C ASN A 4 24.04 19.72 -11.08
N GLY A 5 23.17 18.91 -10.48
CA GLY A 5 21.93 19.38 -9.85
C GLY A 5 22.14 20.33 -8.67
N ALA A 6 23.31 20.31 -8.04
CA ALA A 6 23.67 21.28 -6.99
C ALA A 6 23.75 22.73 -7.49
N ASN A 7 23.98 22.93 -8.80
CA ASN A 7 24.06 24.24 -9.43
C ASN A 7 22.73 24.65 -10.10
N VAL A 8 21.69 23.83 -10.00
CA VAL A 8 20.37 24.11 -10.59
C VAL A 8 19.42 24.49 -9.45
N LEU A 9 19.03 25.76 -9.41
CA LEU A 9 18.06 26.24 -8.43
C LEU A 9 16.69 25.57 -8.67
N VAL A 10 16.01 25.20 -7.59
CA VAL A 10 14.62 24.72 -7.69
C VAL A 10 13.70 25.92 -7.85
N THR A 11 12.92 25.93 -8.93
CA THR A 11 11.96 26.99 -9.30
C THR A 11 10.56 26.41 -9.40
N GLU A 12 9.55 27.27 -9.52
CA GLU A 12 8.16 26.86 -9.68
C GLU A 12 7.93 26.02 -10.95
N GLU A 13 8.70 26.25 -12.01
CA GLU A 13 8.63 25.52 -13.27
C GLU A 13 9.25 24.12 -13.15
N ASN A 14 10.33 23.97 -12.36
CA ASN A 14 11.09 22.71 -12.26
C ASN A 14 10.77 21.88 -11.00
N LYS A 15 9.94 22.38 -10.07
CA LYS A 15 9.62 21.68 -8.82
C LYS A 15 9.06 20.27 -9.01
N LYS A 16 8.29 20.03 -10.08
CA LYS A 16 7.74 18.69 -10.38
C LYS A 16 8.85 17.67 -10.64
N GLU A 17 9.86 18.07 -11.41
CA GLU A 17 11.05 17.25 -11.67
C GLU A 17 11.81 17.01 -10.37
N TYR A 18 12.03 18.06 -9.57
CA TYR A 18 12.71 17.95 -8.29
C TYR A 18 12.04 16.95 -7.34
N VAL A 19 10.72 17.04 -7.15
CA VAL A 19 9.95 16.12 -6.30
C VAL A 19 10.07 14.68 -6.79
N HIS A 20 9.96 14.45 -8.10
CA HIS A 20 10.11 13.12 -8.68
C HIS A 20 11.50 12.52 -8.39
N LEU A 21 12.57 13.29 -8.62
CA LEU A 21 13.95 12.84 -8.39
C LEU A 21 14.23 12.58 -6.90
N VAL A 22 13.72 13.44 -6.01
CA VAL A 22 13.89 13.28 -4.56
C VAL A 22 13.19 12.02 -4.07
N CYS A 23 11.96 11.77 -4.55
CA CYS A 23 11.21 10.57 -4.23
C CYS A 23 11.99 9.30 -4.64
N GLN A 24 12.44 9.23 -5.90
CA GLN A 24 13.27 8.11 -6.38
C GLN A 24 14.52 7.88 -5.54
N MET A 25 15.23 8.97 -5.19
CA MET A 25 16.46 8.88 -4.41
C MET A 25 16.22 8.39 -2.99
N ARG A 26 15.16 8.87 -2.32
CA ARG A 26 14.77 8.44 -0.97
C ARG A 26 14.35 6.98 -0.94
N MET A 27 13.57 6.52 -1.92
CA MET A 27 13.05 5.16 -1.96
C MET A 27 14.09 4.12 -2.38
N THR A 28 14.89 4.40 -3.42
CA THR A 28 15.73 3.38 -4.07
C THR A 28 17.21 3.72 -4.05
N GLY A 29 17.58 4.99 -3.93
CA GLY A 29 18.96 5.41 -4.10
C GLY A 29 19.88 4.94 -2.97
N ALA A 30 19.43 5.02 -1.72
CA ALA A 30 20.21 4.63 -0.54
C ALA A 30 20.44 3.10 -0.44
N ILE A 31 19.52 2.31 -1.00
CA ILE A 31 19.51 0.84 -0.93
C ILE A 31 19.77 0.19 -2.30
N ARG A 32 20.25 0.95 -3.29
CA ARG A 32 20.34 0.51 -4.70
C ARG A 32 21.12 -0.78 -4.87
N LYS A 33 22.25 -0.94 -4.17
CA LYS A 33 23.11 -2.14 -4.29
C LYS A 33 22.38 -3.38 -3.74
N GLN A 34 21.75 -3.25 -2.59
CA GLN A 34 20.99 -4.31 -1.93
C GLN A 34 19.77 -4.72 -2.76
N LEU A 35 19.03 -3.73 -3.29
CA LEU A 35 17.89 -3.98 -4.17
C LEU A 35 18.31 -4.67 -5.47
N ALA A 36 19.43 -4.25 -6.08
CA ALA A 36 19.95 -4.88 -7.29
C ALA A 36 20.32 -6.36 -7.05
N ALA A 37 21.04 -6.66 -5.97
CA ALA A 37 21.41 -8.03 -5.60
C ALA A 37 20.18 -8.90 -5.29
N PHE A 38 19.17 -8.34 -4.60
CA PHE A 38 17.91 -9.05 -4.36
C PHE A 38 17.18 -9.38 -5.66
N LEU A 39 17.06 -8.42 -6.59
CA LEU A 39 16.39 -8.62 -7.86
C LEU A 39 17.15 -9.59 -8.78
N GLU A 40 18.48 -9.58 -8.74
CA GLU A 40 19.32 -10.55 -9.46
C GLU A 40 18.98 -11.98 -9.04
N GLY A 41 19.09 -12.28 -7.73
CA GLY A 41 18.76 -13.62 -7.22
C GLY A 41 17.28 -14.01 -7.41
N PHE A 42 16.36 -13.05 -7.25
CA PHE A 42 14.94 -13.31 -7.50
C PHE A 42 14.67 -13.66 -8.98
N TYR A 43 15.30 -12.95 -9.92
CA TYR A 43 15.10 -13.16 -11.35
C TYR A 43 15.83 -14.37 -11.93
N GLU A 44 16.87 -14.86 -11.26
CA GLU A 44 17.49 -16.16 -11.58
C GLU A 44 16.50 -17.32 -11.39
N ILE A 45 15.63 -17.23 -10.37
CA ILE A 45 14.62 -18.26 -10.07
C ILE A 45 13.33 -18.01 -10.85
N ILE A 46 12.82 -16.77 -10.85
CA ILE A 46 11.56 -16.40 -11.50
C ILE A 46 11.85 -15.33 -12.56
N PRO A 47 11.80 -15.67 -13.87
CA PRO A 47 12.09 -14.72 -14.93
C PRO A 47 11.25 -13.44 -14.84
N LYS A 48 11.90 -12.27 -14.91
CA LYS A 48 11.27 -10.94 -14.80
C LYS A 48 10.00 -10.77 -15.64
N ARG A 49 9.98 -11.30 -16.86
CA ARG A 49 8.83 -11.21 -17.78
C ARG A 49 7.54 -11.84 -17.23
N LEU A 50 7.67 -12.87 -16.38
CA LEU A 50 6.52 -13.56 -15.79
C LEU A 50 5.94 -12.77 -14.63
N ILE A 51 6.77 -12.03 -13.90
CA ILE A 51 6.31 -11.23 -12.77
C ILE A 51 5.85 -9.83 -13.18
N SER A 52 6.35 -9.30 -14.30
CA SER A 52 6.05 -7.94 -14.77
C SER A 52 4.62 -7.74 -15.28
N ILE A 53 3.81 -8.80 -15.35
CA ILE A 53 2.39 -8.72 -15.74
C ILE A 53 1.50 -8.31 -14.56
N PHE A 54 1.97 -8.50 -13.33
CA PHE A 54 1.22 -8.19 -12.11
C PHE A 54 1.45 -6.75 -11.68
N THR A 55 0.42 -6.14 -11.09
CA THR A 55 0.59 -4.89 -10.33
C THR A 55 1.32 -5.14 -9.01
N GLU A 56 1.76 -4.07 -8.34
CA GLU A 56 2.38 -4.16 -7.03
C GLU A 56 1.47 -4.82 -5.98
N GLN A 57 0.15 -4.57 -6.04
CA GLN A 57 -0.83 -5.19 -5.15
C GLN A 57 -0.99 -6.68 -5.43
N GLU A 58 -1.07 -7.05 -6.70
CA GLU A 58 -1.23 -8.45 -7.12
C GLU A 58 0.01 -9.28 -6.78
N LEU A 59 1.20 -8.69 -6.91
CA LEU A 59 2.45 -9.34 -6.52
C LEU A 59 2.51 -9.59 -5.00
N GLU A 60 2.06 -8.64 -4.17
CA GLU A 60 1.97 -8.86 -2.72
C GLU A 60 1.02 -10.02 -2.39
N LEU A 61 -0.16 -10.07 -3.03
CA LEU A 61 -1.14 -11.14 -2.82
C LEU A 61 -0.63 -12.50 -3.31
N LEU A 62 0.11 -12.54 -4.40
CA LEU A 62 0.73 -13.76 -4.92
C LEU A 62 1.74 -14.35 -3.92
N ILE A 63 2.52 -13.49 -3.26
CA ILE A 63 3.55 -13.91 -2.30
C ILE A 63 2.94 -14.22 -0.92
N SER A 64 1.97 -13.42 -0.47
CA SER A 64 1.44 -13.47 0.90
C SER A 64 0.15 -14.30 1.03
N GLY A 65 -0.48 -14.64 -0.09
CA GLY A 65 -1.79 -15.29 -0.14
C GLY A 65 -2.95 -14.30 0.00
N LEU A 66 -4.16 -14.78 -0.33
CA LEU A 66 -5.39 -14.03 -0.13
C LEU A 66 -5.86 -14.19 1.33
N PRO A 67 -5.84 -13.13 2.16
CA PRO A 67 -6.38 -13.21 3.51
C PRO A 67 -7.90 -13.36 3.44
N THR A 68 -8.50 -14.07 4.41
CA THR A 68 -9.95 -13.96 4.64
C THR A 68 -10.19 -12.72 5.51
N ILE A 69 -11.04 -11.82 5.02
CA ILE A 69 -11.33 -10.54 5.68
C ILE A 69 -12.72 -10.64 6.31
N ASP A 70 -12.73 -10.61 7.64
CA ASP A 70 -13.96 -10.51 8.41
C ASP A 70 -14.46 -9.05 8.41
N ILE A 71 -15.52 -8.80 7.65
CA ILE A 71 -16.13 -7.47 7.52
C ILE A 71 -16.83 -7.06 8.82
N ASP A 72 -17.34 -8.02 9.60
CA ASP A 72 -18.01 -7.73 10.86
C ASP A 72 -17.00 -7.28 11.92
N ASP A 73 -15.82 -7.94 11.99
CA ASP A 73 -14.70 -7.50 12.83
C ASP A 73 -14.17 -6.12 12.41
N LEU A 74 -13.97 -5.90 11.10
CA LEU A 74 -13.52 -4.60 10.58
C LEU A 74 -14.51 -3.48 10.96
N LYS A 75 -15.80 -3.72 10.77
CA LYS A 75 -16.86 -2.75 11.09
C LYS A 75 -16.96 -2.45 12.58
N ALA A 76 -16.76 -3.44 13.44
CA ALA A 76 -16.73 -3.27 14.89
C ALA A 76 -15.54 -2.42 15.35
N ASN A 77 -14.46 -2.40 14.57
CA ASN A 77 -13.22 -1.69 14.87
C ASN A 77 -12.98 -0.48 13.94
N THR A 78 -14.05 0.14 13.46
CA THR A 78 -13.98 1.37 12.63
C THR A 78 -14.32 2.62 13.45
N GLU A 79 -13.49 3.65 13.35
CA GLU A 79 -13.73 4.98 13.91
C GLU A 79 -14.25 5.94 12.84
N TYR A 80 -15.27 6.73 13.18
CA TYR A 80 -15.90 7.66 12.25
C TYR A 80 -15.61 9.10 12.65
N HIS A 81 -14.89 9.83 11.79
CA HIS A 81 -14.70 11.27 11.94
C HIS A 81 -15.67 12.01 11.02
N LYS A 82 -16.48 12.93 11.59
CA LYS A 82 -17.53 13.69 10.89
C LYS A 82 -18.70 12.85 10.34
N TYR A 83 -18.68 11.54 10.57
CA TYR A 83 -19.76 10.60 10.26
C TYR A 83 -20.20 9.86 11.52
N GLN A 84 -21.35 9.21 11.44
CA GLN A 84 -21.86 8.29 12.44
C GLN A 84 -22.12 6.93 11.79
N GLY A 85 -22.12 5.84 12.57
CA GLY A 85 -22.36 4.49 12.03
C GLY A 85 -23.72 4.31 11.33
N ASN A 86 -24.69 5.17 11.62
CA ASN A 86 -26.01 5.21 10.97
C ASN A 86 -26.08 6.16 9.77
N SER A 87 -25.02 6.90 9.45
CA SER A 87 -24.99 7.81 8.29
C SER A 87 -25.18 7.02 7.00
N ILE A 88 -25.94 7.56 6.05
CA ILE A 88 -26.34 6.83 4.84
C ILE A 88 -25.12 6.38 4.01
N GLN A 89 -24.08 7.21 3.93
CA GLN A 89 -22.83 6.90 3.25
C GLN A 89 -22.10 5.71 3.89
N ILE A 90 -22.13 5.60 5.23
CA ILE A 90 -21.51 4.50 5.96
C ILE A 90 -22.29 3.19 5.74
N GLN A 91 -23.62 3.26 5.70
CA GLN A 91 -24.44 2.10 5.35
C GLN A 91 -24.16 1.61 3.92
N TRP A 92 -24.05 2.54 2.96
CA TRP A 92 -23.69 2.23 1.58
C TRP A 92 -22.28 1.66 1.45
N PHE A 93 -21.32 2.23 2.17
CA PHE A 93 -19.93 1.75 2.23
C PHE A 93 -19.89 0.27 2.66
N TRP A 94 -20.50 -0.09 3.79
CA TRP A 94 -20.51 -1.49 4.25
C TRP A 94 -21.29 -2.42 3.32
N ARG A 95 -22.38 -1.92 2.70
CA ARG A 95 -23.14 -2.70 1.71
C ARG A 95 -22.29 -3.00 0.47
N ALA A 96 -21.55 -2.01 -0.03
CA ALA A 96 -20.64 -2.18 -1.17
C ALA A 96 -19.50 -3.14 -0.82
N LEU A 97 -18.84 -2.95 0.33
CA LEU A 97 -17.72 -3.80 0.74
C LEU A 97 -18.13 -5.27 0.94
N ARG A 98 -19.36 -5.54 1.40
CA ARG A 98 -19.89 -6.92 1.47
C ARG A 98 -20.16 -7.53 0.10
N SER A 99 -20.44 -6.72 -0.92
CA SER A 99 -20.66 -7.21 -2.28
C SER A 99 -19.35 -7.55 -3.02
N PHE A 100 -18.20 -7.10 -2.52
CA PHE A 100 -16.90 -7.42 -3.09
C PHE A 100 -16.52 -8.87 -2.84
N ASP A 101 -15.82 -9.45 -3.81
CA ASP A 101 -15.16 -10.73 -3.64
C ASP A 101 -13.92 -10.62 -2.73
N GLN A 102 -13.26 -11.74 -2.46
CA GLN A 102 -12.13 -11.77 -1.54
C GLN A 102 -10.92 -10.97 -2.03
N ALA A 103 -10.69 -10.94 -3.35
CA ALA A 103 -9.58 -10.21 -3.94
C ALA A 103 -9.81 -8.70 -3.86
N ASP A 104 -11.03 -8.25 -4.16
CA ASP A 104 -11.40 -6.83 -4.07
C ASP A 104 -11.44 -6.34 -2.62
N ARG A 105 -11.83 -7.18 -1.65
CA ARG A 105 -11.69 -6.86 -0.22
C ARG A 105 -10.22 -6.72 0.18
N ALA A 106 -9.34 -7.57 -0.32
CA ALA A 106 -7.91 -7.49 -0.04
C ALA A 106 -7.27 -6.22 -0.63
N LYS A 107 -7.66 -5.86 -1.86
CA LYS A 107 -7.27 -4.58 -2.49
C LYS A 107 -7.79 -3.38 -1.71
N PHE A 108 -9.03 -3.44 -1.22
CA PHE A 108 -9.58 -2.40 -0.35
C PHE A 108 -8.75 -2.26 0.94
N LEU A 109 -8.39 -3.36 1.59
CA LEU A 109 -7.58 -3.31 2.80
C LEU A 109 -6.19 -2.72 2.52
N GLN A 110 -5.52 -3.17 1.46
CA GLN A 110 -4.25 -2.59 1.00
C GLN A 110 -4.37 -1.08 0.73
N PHE A 111 -5.47 -0.63 0.13
CA PHE A 111 -5.68 0.77 -0.19
C PHE A 111 -5.71 1.65 1.07
N VAL A 112 -6.32 1.17 2.16
CA VAL A 112 -6.50 1.97 3.38
C VAL A 112 -5.38 1.76 4.42
N THR A 113 -4.72 0.59 4.45
CA THR A 113 -3.67 0.27 5.43
C THR A 113 -2.27 0.18 4.86
N GLY A 114 -2.13 0.08 3.53
CA GLY A 114 -0.85 -0.19 2.86
C GLY A 114 -0.44 -1.66 2.82
N THR A 115 -1.25 -2.60 3.32
CA THR A 115 -0.98 -4.04 3.24
C THR A 115 -2.26 -4.88 3.20
N SER A 116 -2.19 -6.05 2.58
CA SER A 116 -3.23 -7.05 2.62
C SER A 116 -3.26 -7.82 3.95
N LYS A 117 -2.21 -7.72 4.77
CA LYS A 117 -2.08 -8.52 5.97
C LYS A 117 -3.01 -8.03 7.10
N VAL A 118 -3.89 -8.91 7.56
CA VAL A 118 -4.70 -8.69 8.78
C VAL A 118 -3.85 -9.08 10.00
N PRO A 119 -3.82 -8.27 11.08
CA PRO A 119 -3.15 -8.67 12.32
C PRO A 119 -3.72 -9.97 12.87
N LEU A 120 -2.88 -10.79 13.49
CA LEU A 120 -3.31 -12.06 14.13
C LEU A 120 -4.39 -11.83 15.21
N GLN A 121 -4.41 -10.65 15.82
CA GLN A 121 -5.36 -10.23 16.85
C GLN A 121 -6.62 -9.57 16.27
N GLY A 122 -6.81 -9.57 14.94
CA GLY A 122 -7.93 -8.93 14.26
C GLY A 122 -7.76 -7.41 14.09
N PHE A 123 -8.82 -6.74 13.64
CA PHE A 123 -8.79 -5.31 13.32
C PHE A 123 -8.72 -4.40 14.55
N ALA A 124 -9.00 -4.92 15.74
CA ALA A 124 -8.81 -4.20 17.00
C ALA A 124 -7.34 -3.82 17.28
N ALA A 125 -6.40 -4.59 16.71
CA ALA A 125 -4.96 -4.43 16.89
C ALA A 125 -4.27 -3.90 15.62
N LEU A 126 -5.00 -3.16 14.78
CA LEU A 126 -4.43 -2.54 13.59
C LEU A 126 -3.38 -1.50 14.00
N GLU A 127 -2.21 -1.53 13.37
CA GLU A 127 -1.08 -0.65 13.68
C GLU A 127 -0.90 0.39 12.58
N GLY A 128 -0.72 1.65 12.98
CA GLY A 128 -0.33 2.77 12.14
C GLY A 128 1.04 3.33 12.55
N MET A 129 1.39 4.50 12.00
CA MET A 129 2.70 5.13 12.22
C MET A 129 3.00 5.41 13.70
N ASN A 130 1.97 5.67 14.50
CA ASN A 130 2.09 6.09 15.91
C ASN A 130 1.65 5.00 16.91
N GLY A 131 1.56 3.74 16.48
CA GLY A 131 1.08 2.61 17.29
C GLY A 131 -0.31 2.15 16.87
N ILE A 132 -1.08 1.59 17.81
CA ILE A 132 -2.42 1.04 17.52
C ILE A 132 -3.34 2.16 17.02
N GLN A 133 -3.86 1.98 15.81
CA GLN A 133 -4.77 2.90 15.15
C GLN A 133 -5.83 2.09 14.42
N LYS A 134 -7.08 2.23 14.86
CA LYS A 134 -8.24 1.62 14.24
C LYS A 134 -8.48 2.17 12.83
N PHE A 135 -9.24 1.41 12.04
CA PHE A 135 -9.65 1.82 10.70
C PHE A 135 -10.54 3.07 10.75
#